data_AF-V6K822-F1
#
_entry.id   AF-V6K822-F1
#
_cell.length_a   1.000
_cell.length_b   1.000
_cell.length_c   1.000
_cell.angle_alpha   90.00
_cell.angle_beta   90.00
_cell.angle_gamma   90.00
#
_symmetry.space_group_name_H-M   'P 1'
#
loop_
_entity.id
_entity.type
_entity.pdbx_description
1 polymer ?
#
loop_
_entity_poly.entity_id
_entity_poly.type
_entity_poly.pdbx_seq_one_letter_code
_entity_poly.pdbx_strand_id
1 'polypeptide(L)'
;MSYFLGFFFLAGSAFITWRAVQLWRKPEDVDHFVDTFAFLPFGSEVKRGEVRSLPLTAAALWGITVLLLLGLTGADLDGPIGAAFVIAVLVILLSGLTEVCVVLFNMPRFVVPPHMRNEPGVVAARRERRVGGPNRPSA
;
A
#
# COMPACT_ATOMS: atom_id res chain seq x y z
N MET A 1 -9.43 -26.46 6.98
CA MET A 1 -9.82 -25.20 6.30
C MET A 1 -9.18 -23.98 6.95
N SER A 2 -9.24 -23.86 8.27
CA SER A 2 -8.64 -22.76 9.06
C SER A 2 -7.11 -22.63 8.90
N TYR A 3 -6.36 -23.73 8.99
CA TYR A 3 -4.89 -23.72 8.76
C TYR A 3 -4.48 -23.37 7.32
N PHE A 4 -5.30 -23.75 6.33
CA PHE A 4 -5.07 -23.36 4.94
C PHE A 4 -5.19 -21.85 4.79
N LEU A 5 -6.18 -21.22 5.44
CA LEU A 5 -6.33 -19.77 5.45
C LEU A 5 -5.11 -19.09 6.09
N GLY A 6 -4.63 -19.58 7.24
CA GLY A 6 -3.43 -19.06 7.89
C GLY A 6 -2.19 -19.13 6.99
N PHE A 7 -1.97 -20.30 6.36
CA PHE A 7 -0.87 -20.47 5.41
C PHE A 7 -1.00 -19.57 4.18
N PHE A 8 -2.20 -19.45 3.62
CA PHE A 8 -2.48 -18.59 2.46
C PHE A 8 -2.12 -17.12 2.75
N PHE A 9 -2.53 -16.59 3.91
CA PHE A 9 -2.22 -15.22 4.30
C PHE A 9 -0.73 -15.02 4.62
N LEU A 10 -0.09 -16.01 5.25
CA LEU A 10 1.35 -15.97 5.50
C LEU A 10 2.15 -15.91 4.18
N ALA A 11 1.84 -16.82 3.25
CA ALA A 11 2.47 -16.88 1.94
C ALA A 11 2.16 -15.63 1.11
N GLY A 12 0.91 -15.15 1.13
CA GLY A 12 0.49 -13.92 0.46
C GLY A 12 1.23 -12.68 0.99
N SER A 13 1.37 -12.55 2.31
CA SER A 13 2.08 -11.43 2.94
C SER A 13 3.57 -11.44 2.59
N ALA A 14 4.20 -12.62 2.62
CA ALA A 14 5.59 -12.79 2.19
C ALA A 14 5.77 -12.45 0.70
N PHE A 15 4.86 -12.92 -0.15
CA PHE A 15 4.87 -12.63 -1.59
C PHE A 15 4.72 -11.14 -1.88
N ILE A 16 3.75 -10.45 -1.27
CA ILE A 16 3.54 -9.01 -1.45
C ILE A 16 4.73 -8.21 -0.90
N THR A 17 5.31 -8.62 0.22
CA THR A 17 6.53 -8.01 0.75
C THR A 17 7.69 -8.15 -0.23
N TRP A 18 7.89 -9.33 -0.80
CA TRP A 18 8.91 -9.56 -1.82
C TRP A 18 8.68 -8.70 -3.07
N ARG A 19 7.43 -8.57 -3.53
CA ARG A 19 7.04 -7.69 -4.65
C ARG A 19 7.29 -6.21 -4.32
N ALA A 20 6.97 -5.77 -3.11
CA ALA A 20 7.27 -4.41 -2.63
C ALA A 20 8.78 -4.13 -2.68
N VAL A 21 9.60 -5.07 -2.21
CA VAL A 21 11.06 -4.94 -2.25
C VAL A 21 11.61 -4.92 -3.67
N GLN A 22 11.07 -5.75 -4.57
CA GLN A 22 11.45 -5.73 -5.99
C GLN A 22 11.14 -4.38 -6.62
N LEU A 23 9.91 -3.89 -6.45
CA LEU A 23 9.50 -2.58 -6.92
C LEU A 23 10.41 -1.48 -6.38
N TRP A 24 10.76 -1.53 -5.09
CA TRP A 24 11.65 -0.53 -4.46
C TRP A 24 13.04 -0.50 -5.11
N ARG A 25 13.54 -1.65 -5.57
CA ARG A 25 14.88 -1.82 -6.14
C ARG A 25 14.94 -1.60 -7.65
N LYS A 26 13.88 -1.91 -8.39
CA LYS A 26 13.85 -1.94 -9.86
C LYS A 26 12.84 -0.93 -10.42
N PRO A 27 13.31 0.24 -10.90
CA PRO A 27 12.43 1.25 -11.50
C PRO A 27 11.71 0.74 -12.75
N GLU A 28 12.31 -0.18 -13.52
CA GLU A 28 11.71 -0.74 -14.73
C GLU A 28 10.41 -1.53 -14.48
N ASP A 29 10.17 -2.00 -13.25
CA ASP A 29 9.00 -2.82 -12.94
C ASP A 29 7.74 -1.97 -12.69
N VAL A 30 7.85 -0.65 -12.50
CA VAL A 30 6.73 0.22 -12.09
C VAL A 30 5.55 0.11 -13.05
N ASP A 31 5.78 0.20 -14.36
CA ASP A 31 4.71 0.18 -15.36
C ASP A 31 4.00 -1.19 -15.39
N HIS A 32 4.77 -2.27 -15.25
CA HIS A 32 4.22 -3.62 -15.14
C HIS A 32 3.32 -3.78 -13.90
N PHE A 33 3.67 -3.16 -12.77
CA PHE A 33 2.81 -3.14 -11.59
C PHE A 33 1.54 -2.31 -11.82
N VAL A 34 1.64 -1.13 -12.43
CA VAL A 34 0.48 -0.29 -12.75
C VAL A 34 -0.50 -1.04 -13.67
N ASP A 35 0.02 -1.75 -14.66
CA ASP A 35 -0.77 -2.61 -15.56
C ASP A 35 -1.39 -3.80 -14.84
N THR A 36 -0.69 -4.38 -13.86
CA THR A 36 -1.26 -5.43 -13.00
C THR A 36 -2.46 -4.92 -12.22
N PHE A 37 -2.46 -3.65 -11.81
CA PHE A 37 -3.61 -3.00 -11.18
C PHE A 37 -4.66 -2.50 -12.19
N ALA A 38 -4.54 -2.82 -13.49
CA ALA A 38 -5.49 -2.37 -14.50
C ALA A 38 -6.93 -2.82 -14.23
N PHE A 39 -7.13 -3.96 -13.54
CA PHE A 39 -8.44 -4.47 -13.15
C PHE A 39 -9.22 -3.56 -12.20
N LEU A 40 -8.55 -2.67 -11.47
CA LEU A 40 -9.22 -1.71 -10.60
C LEU A 40 -9.91 -0.61 -11.43
N PRO A 41 -11.16 -0.23 -11.12
CA PRO A 41 -11.91 0.82 -11.82
C PRO A 41 -11.44 2.23 -11.41
N PHE A 42 -10.13 2.42 -11.23
CA PHE A 42 -9.52 3.69 -10.85
C PHE A 42 -8.72 4.30 -11.99
N GLY A 43 -8.59 5.62 -11.99
CA GLY A 43 -7.75 6.35 -12.93
C GLY A 43 -6.26 6.03 -12.74
N SER A 44 -5.45 6.25 -13.79
CA SER A 44 -4.01 5.96 -13.78
C SER A 44 -3.26 6.64 -12.63
N GLU A 45 -3.69 7.83 -12.21
CA GLU A 45 -3.10 8.58 -11.09
C GLU A 45 -3.25 7.85 -9.75
N VAL A 46 -4.43 7.25 -9.51
CA VAL A 46 -4.72 6.49 -8.29
C VAL A 46 -3.96 5.16 -8.32
N LYS A 47 -3.95 4.46 -9.47
CA LYS A 47 -3.18 3.22 -9.66
C LYS A 47 -1.69 3.43 -9.38
N ARG A 48 -1.13 4.54 -9.86
CA ARG A 48 0.26 4.92 -9.60
C ARG A 48 0.50 5.31 -8.14
N GLY A 49 -0.51 5.88 -7.47
CA GLY A 49 -0.53 6.05 -6.02
C GLY A 49 -0.44 4.72 -5.27
N GLU A 50 -1.25 3.76 -5.68
CA GLU A 50 -1.30 2.41 -5.07
C GLU A 50 0.03 1.66 -5.20
N VAL A 51 0.66 1.76 -6.38
CA VAL A 51 1.99 1.18 -6.60
C VAL A 51 3.03 1.80 -5.65
N ARG A 52 2.91 3.09 -5.32
CA ARG A 52 3.80 3.75 -4.34
C ARG A 52 3.53 3.31 -2.90
N SER A 53 2.28 2.98 -2.55
CA SER A 53 1.88 2.53 -1.22
C SER A 53 2.04 1.04 -0.98
N LEU A 54 2.48 0.25 -1.97
CA LEU A 54 2.65 -1.20 -1.88
C LEU A 54 3.38 -1.71 -0.61
N PRO A 55 4.42 -1.03 -0.07
CA PRO A 55 5.02 -1.40 1.21
C PRO A 55 4.07 -1.27 2.42
N LEU A 56 3.16 -0.30 2.40
CA LEU A 56 2.12 -0.12 3.42
C LEU A 56 1.05 -1.20 3.29
N THR A 57 0.65 -1.54 2.06
CA THR A 57 -0.23 -2.68 1.81
C THR A 57 0.37 -3.98 2.36
N ALA A 58 1.68 -4.19 2.16
CA ALA A 58 2.40 -5.33 2.73
C ALA A 58 2.38 -5.33 4.27
N ALA A 59 2.61 -4.18 4.90
CA ALA A 59 2.55 -4.03 6.35
C ALA A 59 1.14 -4.30 6.91
N ALA A 60 0.10 -3.79 6.26
CA ALA A 60 -1.29 -4.07 6.62
C ALA A 60 -1.61 -5.58 6.51
N LEU A 61 -1.16 -6.25 5.45
CA LEU A 61 -1.33 -7.70 5.28
C LEU A 61 -0.64 -8.52 6.38
N TRP A 62 0.54 -8.10 6.84
CA TRP A 62 1.18 -8.71 8.01
C TRP A 62 0.36 -8.53 9.28
N GLY A 63 -0.21 -7.34 9.50
CA GLY A 63 -1.15 -7.11 10.61
C GLY A 63 -2.36 -8.05 10.54
N ILE A 64 -2.98 -8.19 9.37
CA ILE A 64 -4.10 -9.11 9.15
C ILE A 64 -3.68 -10.56 9.40
N THR A 65 -2.50 -10.95 8.93
CA THR A 65 -1.95 -12.30 9.15
C THR A 65 -1.78 -12.59 10.64
N VAL A 66 -1.26 -11.65 11.42
CA VAL A 66 -1.16 -11.80 12.88
C VAL A 66 -2.54 -11.99 13.50
N LEU A 67 -3.52 -11.15 13.16
CA LEU A 67 -4.88 -11.28 13.68
C LEU A 67 -5.51 -12.64 13.36
N LEU A 68 -5.30 -13.13 12.13
CA LEU A 68 -5.77 -14.45 11.73
C LEU A 68 -5.10 -15.56 12.54
N LEU A 69 -3.77 -15.52 12.71
CA LEU A 69 -3.04 -16.52 13.49
C LEU A 69 -3.49 -16.54 14.96
N LEU A 70 -3.72 -15.38 15.56
CA LEU A 70 -4.28 -15.29 16.92
C LEU A 70 -5.69 -15.89 17.00
N GLY A 71 -6.53 -15.61 16.00
CA GLY A 71 -7.87 -16.22 15.91
C GLY A 71 -7.84 -17.74 15.74
N LEU A 72 -6.82 -18.27 15.07
CA LEU A 72 -6.64 -19.72 14.88
C LEU A 72 -6.22 -20.45 16.17
N THR A 73 -5.52 -19.78 17.08
CA THR A 73 -5.11 -20.39 18.36
C THR A 73 -6.23 -20.42 19.39
N GLY A 74 -7.32 -19.67 19.18
CA GLY A 74 -8.40 -19.54 20.15
C GLY A 74 -7.93 -18.97 21.50
N ALA A 75 -6.87 -18.16 21.46
CA ALA A 75 -6.25 -17.64 22.67
C ALA A 75 -7.08 -16.49 23.25
N ASP A 76 -7.16 -16.43 24.58
CA ASP A 76 -7.73 -15.28 25.26
C ASP A 76 -6.87 -14.03 25.00
N LEU A 77 -7.53 -12.88 24.87
CA LEU A 77 -6.88 -11.61 24.56
C LEU A 77 -6.35 -10.94 25.83
N ASP A 78 -5.53 -11.65 26.59
CA ASP A 78 -4.88 -11.17 27.81
C ASP A 78 -3.36 -11.07 27.65
N GLY A 79 -2.76 -10.26 28.53
CA GLY A 79 -1.31 -10.09 28.61
C GLY A 79 -0.62 -9.81 27.24
N PRO A 80 0.43 -10.56 26.88
CA PRO A 80 1.16 -10.38 25.62
C PRO A 80 0.31 -10.58 24.36
N ILE A 81 -0.70 -11.45 24.41
CA ILE A 81 -1.57 -11.76 23.27
C ILE A 81 -2.50 -10.58 22.99
N GLY A 82 -3.08 -10.00 24.04
CA GLY A 82 -3.86 -8.77 23.95
C GLY A 82 -3.04 -7.61 23.37
N ALA A 83 -1.77 -7.46 23.78
CA ALA A 83 -0.88 -6.45 23.22
C ALA A 83 -0.59 -6.67 21.72
N ALA A 84 -0.30 -7.91 21.31
CA ALA A 84 -0.07 -8.26 19.91
C ALA A 84 -1.31 -7.97 19.04
N PHE A 85 -2.51 -8.26 19.54
CA PHE A 85 -3.77 -7.90 18.88
C PHE A 85 -3.88 -6.39 18.65
N VAL A 86 -3.69 -5.59 19.70
CA VAL A 86 -3.77 -4.11 19.60
C VAL A 86 -2.73 -3.57 18.61
N ILE A 87 -1.50 -4.06 18.68
CA ILE A 87 -0.43 -3.64 17.75
C ILE A 87 -0.80 -3.98 16.31
N ALA A 88 -1.30 -5.18 16.04
CA ALA A 88 -1.71 -5.59 14.70
C ALA A 88 -2.83 -4.71 14.15
N VAL A 89 -3.84 -4.39 14.97
CA VAL A 89 -4.91 -3.45 14.61
C VAL A 89 -4.35 -2.05 14.29
N LEU A 90 -3.47 -1.53 15.14
CA LEU A 90 -2.85 -0.22 14.91
C LEU A 90 -2.00 -0.20 13.63
N VAL A 91 -1.24 -1.26 13.34
CA VAL A 91 -0.46 -1.37 12.10
C VAL A 91 -1.38 -1.32 10.88
N ILE A 92 -2.51 -2.03 10.89
CA ILE A 92 -3.48 -2.00 9.78
C ILE A 92 -4.03 -0.58 9.59
N LEU A 93 -4.52 0.04 10.67
CA LEU A 93 -5.13 1.37 10.60
C LEU A 93 -4.14 2.46 10.17
N LEU A 94 -2.93 2.45 10.74
CA LEU A 94 -1.89 3.41 10.39
C LEU A 94 -1.38 3.19 8.96
N SER A 95 -1.25 1.94 8.51
CA SER A 95 -0.85 1.64 7.14
C SER A 95 -1.90 2.15 6.15
N GLY A 96 -3.18 1.88 6.39
CA GLY A 96 -4.27 2.36 5.54
C GLY A 96 -4.39 3.89 5.51
N LEU A 97 -4.25 4.55 6.67
CA LEU A 97 -4.23 6.02 6.72
C LEU A 97 -3.04 6.59 5.93
N THR A 98 -1.85 6.01 6.13
CA THR A 98 -0.63 6.43 5.43
C THR A 98 -0.73 6.17 3.93
N GLU A 99 -1.39 5.09 3.53
CA GLU A 99 -1.61 4.73 2.13
C GLU A 99 -2.48 5.77 1.43
N VAL A 100 -3.58 6.18 2.06
CA VAL A 100 -4.41 7.30 1.55
C VAL A 100 -3.57 8.57 1.41
N CYS A 101 -2.72 8.89 2.38
CA CYS A 101 -1.82 10.05 2.30
C CYS A 101 -0.80 9.93 1.15
N VAL A 102 -0.23 8.75 0.92
CA VAL A 102 0.71 8.49 -0.17
C VAL A 102 0.01 8.61 -1.52
N VAL A 103 -1.18 8.03 -1.68
CA VAL A 103 -1.97 8.11 -2.92
C VAL A 103 -2.34 9.56 -3.23
N LEU A 104 -2.87 10.30 -2.26
CA LEU A 104 -3.36 11.65 -2.47
C LEU A 104 -2.25 12.70 -2.58
N PHE A 105 -1.23 12.59 -1.75
CA PHE A 105 -0.22 13.65 -1.52
C PHE A 105 1.23 13.21 -1.72
N ASN A 106 1.50 11.92 -1.97
CA ASN A 106 2.85 11.35 -2.00
C ASN A 106 3.65 11.60 -0.70
N MET A 107 2.97 11.50 0.45
CA MET A 107 3.56 11.69 1.78
C MET A 107 3.11 10.59 2.76
N PRO A 108 4.00 10.14 3.66
CA PRO A 108 5.36 10.61 3.87
C PRO A 108 6.38 9.99 2.89
N ARG A 109 7.43 10.73 2.52
CA ARG A 109 8.36 10.28 1.45
C ARG A 109 9.23 9.07 1.80
N PHE A 110 9.36 8.73 3.09
CA PHE A 110 10.21 7.62 3.52
C PHE A 110 9.62 6.25 3.20
N VAL A 111 8.29 6.13 3.09
CA VAL A 111 7.59 4.88 2.73
C VAL A 111 7.44 4.68 1.22
N VAL A 112 7.84 5.69 0.43
CA VAL A 112 7.71 5.69 -1.03
C VAL A 112 9.02 5.23 -1.67
N PRO A 113 8.95 4.42 -2.75
CA PRO A 113 10.12 4.06 -3.55
C PRO A 113 10.94 5.29 -3.99
N PRO A 114 12.28 5.30 -3.86
CA PRO A 114 13.15 6.45 -4.08
C PRO A 114 12.96 7.12 -5.43
N HIS A 115 12.76 6.32 -6.48
CA HIS A 115 12.57 6.79 -7.86
C HIS A 115 11.18 7.41 -8.09
N MET A 116 10.21 7.21 -7.19
CA MET A 116 8.84 7.76 -7.30
C MET A 116 8.57 8.94 -6.34
N ARG A 117 9.56 9.34 -5.52
CA ARG A 117 9.39 10.40 -4.49
C ARG A 117 9.12 11.79 -5.05
N ASN A 118 9.52 12.03 -6.30
CA ASN A 118 9.34 13.31 -6.98
C ASN A 118 8.03 13.36 -7.79
N GLU A 119 7.28 12.27 -7.84
CA GLU A 119 6.02 12.24 -8.59
C GLU A 119 4.91 12.99 -7.84
N PRO A 120 3.99 13.66 -8.56
CA PRO A 120 2.85 14.28 -7.92
C PRO A 120 1.92 13.23 -7.29
N GLY A 121 1.34 13.57 -6.14
CA GLY A 121 0.15 12.88 -5.64
C GLY A 121 -1.07 13.19 -6.50
N VAL A 122 -2.15 12.42 -6.35
CA VAL A 122 -3.39 12.61 -7.15
C VAL A 122 -3.91 14.04 -7.08
N VAL A 123 -3.86 14.68 -5.90
CA VAL A 123 -4.37 16.06 -5.73
C VAL A 123 -3.54 17.07 -6.54
N ALA A 124 -2.22 16.94 -6.51
CA ALA A 124 -1.31 17.81 -7.25
C ALA A 124 -1.47 17.62 -8.77
N ALA A 125 -1.50 16.37 -9.23
CA ALA A 125 -1.70 16.03 -10.65
C ALA A 125 -3.02 16.60 -11.20
N ARG A 126 -4.12 16.49 -10.44
CA ARG A 126 -5.41 17.08 -10.80
C ARG A 126 -5.38 18.60 -10.85
N ARG A 127 -4.63 19.25 -9.94
CA ARG A 127 -4.48 20.71 -9.94
C ARG A 127 -3.70 21.19 -11.17
N GLU A 128 -2.62 20.50 -11.54
CA GLU A 128 -1.83 20.82 -12.72
C GLU A 128 -2.65 20.73 -14.01
N ARG A 129 -3.47 19.68 -14.18
CA ARG A 129 -4.39 19.57 -15.32
C ARG A 129 -5.39 20.72 -15.40
N ARG A 130 -5.91 21.19 -14.25
CA ARG A 130 -6.85 22.31 -14.21
C ARG A 130 -6.20 23.65 -14.56
N VAL A 131 -4.96 23.86 -14.13
CA VAL A 131 -4.21 25.11 -14.37
C VAL A 131 -3.58 25.14 -15.77
N GLY A 132 -3.24 23.98 -16.33
CA GLY A 132 -2.66 23.81 -17.67
C GLY A 132 -3.67 23.53 -18.79
N GLY A 133 -4.96 23.82 -18.59
CA GLY A 133 -6.00 23.58 -19.61
C GLY A 133 -5.74 24.31 -20.94
N PRO A 134 -6.32 23.82 -22.07
CA PRO A 134 -5.93 24.12 -23.47
C PRO A 134 -6.04 25.57 -23.98
N ASN A 135 -6.18 26.58 -23.10
CA ASN A 135 -6.34 27.99 -23.47
C ASN A 135 -5.24 28.90 -22.93
N ARG A 136 -3.97 28.47 -22.93
CA ARG A 136 -2.85 29.39 -22.77
C ARG A 136 -2.24 29.72 -24.13
N PRO A 137 -2.46 30.93 -24.68
CA PRO A 137 -1.62 31.41 -25.77
C PRO A 137 -0.18 31.49 -25.24
N SER A 138 0.73 30.83 -25.96
CA SER A 138 2.17 30.99 -25.78
C SER A 138 2.51 32.47 -25.92
N ALA A 139 3.07 33.04 -24.85
CA ALA A 139 3.70 34.35 -24.88
C ALA A 139 4.93 34.34 -25.79
#